data_AF-A0A8J8MCZ2-F1
#
_entry.id   AF-A0A8J8MCZ2-F1
#
_cell.length_a   1.000
_cell.length_b   1.000
_cell.length_c   1.000
_cell.angle_alpha   90.00
_cell.angle_beta   90.00
_cell.angle_gamma   90.00
#
_symmetry.space_group_name_H-M   'P 1'
#
loop_
_entity.id
_entity.type
_entity.pdbx_description
1 polymer ?
#
loop_
_entity_poly.entity_id
_entity_poly.type
_entity_poly.pdbx_seq_one_letter_code
_entity_poly.pdbx_strand_id
1 'polypeptide(L)'
;MKIRKIFTSCLALVLLLMLFPKNVLAYQPASHYILMKETTKNLPESSLIRSALEEYPLIATWGANGPDLPLIQPRQALGYSPWSDRFHYFKVGSFAKKQLQDALESNDKKRIAYVAGWITHVTGDYACHGIFVDPEAGIYLNNPAGRELHINLESAAESYLWVNKGGFDISDYSDGISDCFSDVSDIPFASFNATAQNIYGSSPTITEEKTWCYTLLTGLKTGVGYTYREYDEAMDFLSENNRKERLDNSFSSALNHAVELLTKAEQGDFSGFSDRWNLDIGIDNNPISALTVTVHTGTEKRGFLHNEWAGTDDDVYFGIETKDGRTKEWLLAKEGYNDFEADDNDEYYLYNGTDIHPKDIANIYLKKVERYGSIGGDWYVENLDININGHTAYNNDINTWIDEDNSTWKTSVDWSNTELDTEPK
;
A
#
# COMPACT_ATOMS: atom_id res chain seq x y z
N MET A 1 8.92 4.90 40.14
CA MET A 1 8.35 3.82 39.30
C MET A 1 7.90 4.25 37.90
N LYS A 2 7.55 5.52 37.64
CA LYS A 2 7.17 6.00 36.28
C LYS A 2 8.35 6.23 35.32
N ILE A 3 9.51 6.66 35.82
CA ILE A 3 10.71 6.96 35.01
C ILE A 3 11.36 5.69 34.43
N ARG A 4 11.27 4.56 35.14
CA ARG A 4 11.85 3.28 34.70
C ARG A 4 11.12 2.66 33.50
N LYS A 5 9.80 2.87 33.37
CA LYS A 5 9.02 2.34 32.24
C LYS A 5 9.32 3.09 30.93
N ILE A 6 9.50 4.41 31.00
CA ILE A 6 9.85 5.25 29.83
C ILE A 6 11.24 4.88 29.31
N PHE A 7 12.21 4.66 30.21
CA PHE A 7 13.57 4.28 29.84
C PHE A 7 13.66 2.88 29.21
N THR A 8 12.92 1.90 29.70
CA THR A 8 12.89 0.56 29.09
C THR A 8 12.22 0.55 27.70
N SER A 9 11.20 1.38 27.49
CA SER A 9 10.56 1.50 26.17
C SER A 9 11.46 2.22 25.15
N CYS A 10 12.18 3.27 25.56
CA CYS A 10 13.14 3.95 24.68
C CYS A 10 14.36 3.07 24.36
N LEU A 11 14.87 2.30 25.32
CA LEU A 11 16.03 1.43 25.11
C LEU A 11 15.69 0.24 24.19
N ALA A 12 14.48 -0.32 24.30
CA ALA A 12 14.00 -1.36 23.39
C ALA A 12 13.80 -0.82 21.97
N LEU A 13 13.28 0.41 21.82
CA LEU A 13 13.15 1.09 20.53
C LEU A 13 14.52 1.35 19.88
N VAL A 14 15.50 1.83 20.66
CA VAL A 14 16.87 2.09 20.19
C VAL A 14 17.62 0.79 19.84
N LEU A 15 17.42 -0.30 20.59
CA LEU A 15 17.97 -1.62 20.24
C LEU A 15 17.30 -2.23 19.00
N LEU A 16 16.00 -2.01 18.80
CA LEU A 16 15.31 -2.37 17.56
C LEU A 16 15.90 -1.60 16.37
N LEU A 17 16.09 -0.28 16.53
CA LEU A 17 16.68 0.62 15.53
C LEU A 17 18.13 0.24 15.15
N MET A 18 18.87 -0.41 16.05
CA MET A 18 20.22 -0.93 15.78
C MET A 18 20.25 -2.30 15.05
N LEU A 19 19.12 -2.99 14.94
CA LEU A 19 18.98 -4.24 14.19
C LEU A 19 18.54 -4.00 12.74
N PHE A 20 18.17 -2.77 12.38
CA PHE A 20 17.89 -2.46 10.98
C PHE A 20 19.21 -2.52 10.19
N PRO A 21 19.22 -3.20 9.03
CA PRO A 21 20.36 -3.09 8.13
C PRO A 21 20.64 -1.61 7.85
N LYS A 22 21.91 -1.26 7.67
CA LYS A 22 22.36 0.08 7.30
C LYS A 22 21.78 0.61 5.97
N ASN A 23 21.03 -0.23 5.27
CA ASN A 23 20.28 0.12 4.07
C ASN A 23 18.88 0.54 4.53
N VAL A 24 18.84 1.81 4.89
CA VAL A 24 17.68 2.55 5.38
C VAL A 24 16.50 2.44 4.42
N LEU A 25 15.32 2.16 4.97
CA LEU A 25 14.05 2.23 4.25
C LEU A 25 13.78 3.70 3.90
N ALA A 26 13.81 4.04 2.61
CA ALA A 26 13.54 5.40 2.15
C ALA A 26 12.03 5.65 2.22
N TYR A 27 11.54 6.08 3.37
CA TYR A 27 10.27 6.82 3.45
C TYR A 27 10.49 8.12 2.71
N GLN A 28 9.65 8.55 1.77
CA GLN A 28 9.98 9.74 0.97
C GLN A 28 8.98 10.89 1.12
N PRO A 29 8.88 11.43 2.35
CA PRO A 29 7.84 12.36 2.70
C PRO A 29 7.96 13.72 2.02
N ALA A 30 9.15 14.09 1.55
CA ALA A 30 9.35 15.37 0.89
C ALA A 30 8.56 15.43 -0.43
N SER A 31 8.66 14.39 -1.27
CA SER A 31 7.99 14.33 -2.58
C SER A 31 6.47 14.51 -2.45
N HIS A 32 5.84 13.79 -1.53
CA HIS A 32 4.41 13.92 -1.27
C HIS A 32 4.01 15.27 -0.68
N TYR A 33 4.83 15.82 0.23
CA TYR A 33 4.62 17.17 0.74
C TYR A 33 4.63 18.22 -0.40
N ILE A 34 5.59 18.13 -1.32
CA ILE A 34 5.68 19.03 -2.47
C ILE A 34 4.46 18.89 -3.38
N LEU A 35 4.05 17.67 -3.71
CA LEU A 35 2.85 17.44 -4.53
C LEU A 35 1.58 18.00 -3.87
N MET A 36 1.43 17.83 -2.56
CA MET A 36 0.33 18.40 -1.79
C MET A 36 0.31 19.93 -1.85
N LYS A 37 1.48 20.59 -1.70
CA LYS A 37 1.57 22.05 -1.81
C LYS A 37 1.23 22.55 -3.21
N GLU A 38 1.77 21.91 -4.24
CA GLU A 38 1.49 22.32 -5.62
C GLU A 38 0.01 22.07 -5.98
N THR A 39 -0.59 20.98 -5.49
CA THR A 39 -2.03 20.73 -5.63
C THR A 39 -2.84 21.85 -4.99
N THR A 40 -2.49 22.26 -3.77
CA THR A 40 -3.14 23.37 -3.06
C THR A 40 -3.12 24.67 -3.88
N LYS A 41 -1.97 25.00 -4.48
CA LYS A 41 -1.80 26.22 -5.31
C LYS A 41 -2.65 26.19 -6.58
N ASN A 42 -2.87 25.00 -7.16
CA ASN A 42 -3.54 24.81 -8.44
C ASN A 42 -5.06 24.59 -8.30
N LEU A 43 -5.57 24.39 -7.09
CA LEU A 43 -7.02 24.37 -6.83
C LEU A 43 -7.63 25.78 -6.99
N PRO A 44 -8.91 25.90 -7.38
CA PRO A 44 -9.60 27.19 -7.49
C PRO A 44 -9.56 27.98 -6.18
N GLU A 45 -9.39 29.31 -6.23
CA GLU A 45 -9.37 30.16 -5.02
C GLU A 45 -10.65 30.08 -4.18
N SER A 46 -11.77 29.76 -4.81
CA SER A 46 -13.06 29.59 -4.13
C SER A 46 -13.26 28.19 -3.51
N SER A 47 -12.30 27.27 -3.68
CA SER A 47 -12.43 25.89 -3.23
C SER A 47 -12.39 25.79 -1.70
N LEU A 48 -13.34 25.05 -1.13
CA LEU A 48 -13.35 24.67 0.28
C LEU A 48 -12.14 23.80 0.62
N ILE A 49 -11.81 22.85 -0.25
CA ILE A 49 -10.64 21.97 -0.10
C ILE A 49 -9.36 22.80 -0.09
N ARG A 50 -9.19 23.74 -1.02
CA ARG A 50 -8.04 24.66 -1.01
C ARG A 50 -7.98 25.45 0.29
N SER A 51 -9.09 26.04 0.72
CA SER A 51 -9.14 26.80 1.98
C SER A 51 -8.74 25.93 3.19
N ALA A 52 -9.14 24.65 3.21
CA ALA A 52 -8.75 23.71 4.24
C ALA A 52 -7.24 23.38 4.21
N LEU A 53 -6.68 23.13 3.02
CA LEU A 53 -5.25 22.87 2.81
C LEU A 53 -4.38 24.07 3.20
N GLU A 54 -4.82 25.30 2.90
CA GLU A 54 -4.14 26.54 3.31
C GLU A 54 -4.23 26.80 4.82
N GLU A 55 -5.35 26.43 5.46
CA GLU A 55 -5.56 26.60 6.91
C GLU A 55 -4.84 25.54 7.75
N TYR A 56 -4.78 24.29 7.27
CA TYR A 56 -4.15 23.16 7.96
C TYR A 56 -3.10 22.42 7.12
N PRO A 57 -2.07 23.11 6.59
CA PRO A 57 -1.09 22.51 5.67
C PRO A 57 -0.29 21.37 6.33
N LEU A 58 0.03 21.51 7.62
CA LEU A 58 0.80 20.50 8.37
C LEU A 58 -0.01 19.24 8.68
N ILE A 59 -1.35 19.34 8.71
CA ILE A 59 -2.26 18.19 8.80
C ILE A 59 -2.40 17.53 7.44
N ALA A 60 -2.45 18.31 6.36
CA ALA A 60 -2.44 17.78 5.00
C ALA A 60 -1.17 16.98 4.71
N THR A 61 -0.01 17.40 5.26
CA THR A 61 1.23 16.62 5.16
C THR A 61 1.10 15.22 5.79
N TRP A 62 0.40 15.10 6.92
CA TRP A 62 0.12 13.79 7.52
C TRP A 62 -0.75 12.92 6.59
N GLY A 63 -1.74 13.53 5.94
CA GLY A 63 -2.54 12.86 4.93
C GLY A 63 -1.72 12.38 3.73
N ALA A 64 -0.87 13.27 3.19
CA ALA A 64 -0.02 13.01 2.04
C ALA A 64 1.06 11.93 2.28
N ASN A 65 1.28 11.57 3.53
CA ASN A 65 2.17 10.48 3.93
C ASN A 65 1.44 9.31 4.58
N GLY A 66 0.12 9.42 4.71
CA GLY A 66 -0.71 8.51 5.49
C GLY A 66 -0.62 7.06 5.03
N PRO A 67 -0.71 6.76 3.72
CA PRO A 67 -0.64 5.38 3.21
C PRO A 67 0.69 4.68 3.52
N ASP A 68 1.78 5.43 3.65
CA ASP A 68 3.13 4.92 3.94
C ASP A 68 3.42 4.77 5.42
N LEU A 69 2.70 5.47 6.30
CA LEU A 69 2.94 5.40 7.75
C LEU A 69 3.00 3.95 8.28
N PRO A 70 2.14 3.01 7.87
CA PRO A 70 2.20 1.64 8.38
C PRO A 70 3.44 0.88 7.95
N LEU A 71 4.17 1.31 6.91
CA LEU A 71 5.50 0.76 6.62
C LEU A 71 6.40 0.92 7.84
N ILE A 72 6.23 1.97 8.64
CA ILE A 72 7.07 2.29 9.80
C ILE A 72 6.73 1.42 11.03
N GLN A 73 6.76 0.10 10.87
CA GLN A 73 6.54 -0.88 11.92
C GLN A 73 7.69 -1.91 11.99
N PRO A 74 8.01 -2.45 13.18
CA PRO A 74 9.08 -3.43 13.33
C PRO A 74 8.99 -4.64 12.40
N ARG A 75 7.76 -5.04 12.05
CA ARG A 75 7.49 -6.17 11.15
C ARG A 75 7.78 -5.86 9.68
N GLN A 76 7.94 -4.60 9.29
CA GLN A 76 8.42 -4.25 7.95
C GLN A 76 9.87 -4.71 7.73
N ALA A 77 10.71 -4.73 8.76
CA ALA A 77 12.05 -5.31 8.67
C ALA A 77 12.02 -6.82 8.31
N LEU A 78 10.86 -7.44 8.48
CA LEU A 78 10.59 -8.80 8.08
C LEU A 78 9.89 -8.87 6.72
N GLY A 79 9.34 -7.77 6.19
CA GLY A 79 8.62 -7.71 4.90
C GLY A 79 7.09 -7.70 5.03
N TYR A 80 6.56 -7.56 6.25
CA TYR A 80 5.11 -7.59 6.51
C TYR A 80 4.55 -6.21 6.91
N SER A 81 3.67 -5.65 6.07
CA SER A 81 3.01 -4.37 6.33
C SER A 81 1.54 -4.31 5.86
N PRO A 82 0.63 -5.04 6.52
CA PRO A 82 -0.72 -5.30 6.00
C PRO A 82 -1.54 -4.04 5.75
N TRP A 83 -1.37 -3.00 6.58
CA TRP A 83 -2.09 -1.74 6.39
C TRP A 83 -1.56 -0.93 5.22
N SER A 84 -0.24 -0.89 5.03
CA SER A 84 0.34 -0.20 3.86
C SER A 84 -0.09 -0.93 2.59
N ASP A 85 0.00 -2.26 2.56
CA ASP A 85 -0.41 -3.05 1.41
C ASP A 85 -1.90 -2.80 1.05
N ARG A 86 -2.80 -2.74 2.05
CA ARG A 86 -4.21 -2.37 1.80
C ARG A 86 -4.35 -1.00 1.16
N PHE A 87 -3.65 -0.02 1.70
CA PHE A 87 -3.75 1.37 1.21
C PHE A 87 -3.18 1.56 -0.19
N HIS A 88 -2.35 0.62 -0.67
CA HIS A 88 -1.74 0.66 -2.00
C HIS A 88 -2.40 -0.28 -3.02
N TYR A 89 -3.04 -1.38 -2.59
CA TYR A 89 -3.45 -2.44 -3.51
C TYR A 89 -4.93 -2.83 -3.44
N PHE A 90 -5.64 -2.58 -2.33
CA PHE A 90 -6.99 -3.10 -2.13
C PHE A 90 -7.99 -1.99 -1.84
N LYS A 91 -9.00 -1.87 -2.70
CA LYS A 91 -10.08 -0.89 -2.58
C LYS A 91 -9.60 0.55 -2.36
N VAL A 92 -8.46 0.90 -2.97
CA VAL A 92 -7.79 2.20 -2.81
C VAL A 92 -8.74 3.36 -3.15
N GLY A 93 -9.43 3.25 -4.30
CA GLY A 93 -10.38 4.26 -4.76
C GLY A 93 -11.60 4.41 -3.85
N SER A 94 -12.21 3.30 -3.43
CA SER A 94 -13.35 3.27 -2.51
C SER A 94 -12.99 3.87 -1.16
N PHE A 95 -11.80 3.56 -0.64
CA PHE A 95 -11.31 4.13 0.61
C PHE A 95 -11.07 5.64 0.50
N ALA A 96 -10.31 6.07 -0.51
CA ALA A 96 -10.04 7.48 -0.79
C ALA A 96 -11.34 8.29 -1.00
N LYS A 97 -12.26 7.77 -1.82
CA LYS A 97 -13.57 8.35 -2.07
C LYS A 97 -14.38 8.51 -0.80
N LYS A 98 -14.53 7.43 -0.01
CA LYS A 98 -15.37 7.47 1.18
C LYS A 98 -14.83 8.43 2.23
N GLN A 99 -13.51 8.48 2.42
CA GLN A 99 -12.89 9.48 3.30
C GLN A 99 -13.22 10.90 2.85
N LEU A 100 -13.11 11.20 1.54
CA LEU A 100 -13.31 12.56 1.04
C LEU A 100 -14.78 12.96 1.10
N GLN A 101 -15.69 12.05 0.78
CA GLN A 101 -17.14 12.23 0.96
C GLN A 101 -17.47 12.60 2.41
N ASP A 102 -17.05 11.78 3.37
CA ASP A 102 -17.35 11.99 4.78
C ASP A 102 -16.71 13.29 5.32
N ALA A 103 -15.51 13.64 4.85
CA ALA A 103 -14.84 14.89 5.21
C ALA A 103 -15.60 16.12 4.68
N LEU A 104 -16.01 16.12 3.42
CA LEU A 104 -16.77 17.22 2.81
C LEU A 104 -18.16 17.37 3.46
N GLU A 105 -18.86 16.27 3.73
CA GLU A 105 -20.14 16.28 4.44
C GLU A 105 -20.03 16.86 5.86
N SER A 106 -18.89 16.64 6.53
CA SER A 106 -18.66 17.16 7.88
C SER A 106 -18.39 18.67 7.94
N ASN A 107 -17.98 19.30 6.83
CA ASN A 107 -17.42 20.66 6.79
C ASN A 107 -16.25 20.92 7.78
N ASP A 108 -15.63 19.89 8.32
CA ASP A 108 -14.46 20.00 9.20
C ASP A 108 -13.21 20.19 8.34
N LYS A 109 -12.75 21.44 8.22
CA LYS A 109 -11.57 21.78 7.41
C LYS A 109 -10.31 21.01 7.82
N LYS A 110 -10.14 20.63 9.09
CA LYS A 110 -8.99 19.83 9.50
C LYS A 110 -9.05 18.43 8.89
N ARG A 111 -10.24 17.81 8.87
CA ARG A 111 -10.46 16.52 8.20
C ARG A 111 -10.31 16.62 6.69
N ILE A 112 -10.88 17.67 6.10
CA ILE A 112 -10.76 17.93 4.65
C ILE A 112 -9.29 18.05 4.27
N ALA A 113 -8.47 18.79 5.03
CA ALA A 113 -7.05 18.92 4.77
C ALA A 113 -6.31 17.58 4.85
N TYR A 114 -6.54 16.79 5.90
CA TYR A 114 -5.96 15.45 6.05
C TYR A 114 -6.32 14.55 4.85
N VAL A 115 -7.59 14.46 4.51
CA VAL A 115 -8.03 13.57 3.43
C VAL A 115 -7.59 14.07 2.06
N ALA A 116 -7.59 15.39 1.82
CA ALA A 116 -7.07 15.94 0.57
C ALA A 116 -5.57 15.63 0.41
N GLY A 117 -4.80 15.69 1.50
CA GLY A 117 -3.43 15.18 1.54
C GLY A 117 -3.35 13.70 1.11
N TRP A 118 -4.19 12.83 1.68
CA TRP A 118 -4.27 11.41 1.30
C TRP A 118 -4.52 11.21 -0.21
N ILE A 119 -5.39 12.03 -0.82
CA ILE A 119 -5.63 11.96 -2.28
C ILE A 119 -4.37 12.33 -3.08
N THR A 120 -3.60 13.31 -2.60
CA THR A 120 -2.33 13.67 -3.25
C THR A 120 -1.29 12.56 -3.15
N HIS A 121 -1.29 11.76 -2.07
CA HIS A 121 -0.47 10.56 -2.00
C HIS A 121 -0.87 9.55 -3.08
N VAL A 122 -2.15 9.14 -3.07
CA VAL A 122 -2.68 8.11 -3.96
C VAL A 122 -2.39 8.45 -5.43
N THR A 123 -2.61 9.70 -5.83
CA THR A 123 -2.31 10.16 -7.20
C THR A 123 -0.82 10.30 -7.48
N GLY A 124 -0.03 10.64 -6.45
CA GLY A 124 1.44 10.68 -6.48
C GLY A 124 2.03 9.32 -6.82
N ASP A 125 1.75 8.31 -6.00
CA ASP A 125 2.25 6.95 -6.19
C ASP A 125 1.77 6.34 -7.49
N TYR A 126 0.48 6.50 -7.78
CA TYR A 126 -0.09 5.99 -9.02
C TYR A 126 0.64 6.54 -10.26
N ALA A 127 0.96 7.84 -10.30
CA ALA A 127 1.75 8.37 -11.42
C ALA A 127 3.23 8.02 -11.31
N CYS A 128 3.79 8.03 -10.10
CA CYS A 128 5.21 7.77 -9.84
C CYS A 128 5.59 6.37 -10.32
N HIS A 129 4.86 5.34 -9.91
CA HIS A 129 5.19 3.98 -10.28
C HIS A 129 5.05 3.75 -11.79
N GLY A 130 3.88 4.05 -12.36
CA GLY A 130 3.62 3.76 -13.77
C GLY A 130 4.47 4.57 -14.76
N ILE A 131 4.87 5.81 -14.42
CA ILE A 131 5.59 6.71 -15.33
C ILE A 131 7.09 6.79 -14.99
N PHE A 132 7.47 6.79 -13.71
CA PHE A 132 8.85 7.04 -13.29
C PHE A 132 9.61 5.77 -12.91
N VAL A 133 9.02 4.90 -12.09
CA VAL A 133 9.70 3.77 -11.46
C VAL A 133 9.66 2.51 -12.32
N ASP A 134 8.46 2.02 -12.66
CA ASP A 134 8.23 0.76 -13.38
C ASP A 134 8.98 0.63 -14.71
N PRO A 135 9.14 1.69 -15.52
CA PRO A 135 9.88 1.59 -16.78
C PRO A 135 11.34 1.13 -16.63
N GLU A 136 11.91 1.18 -15.43
CA GLU A 136 13.29 0.79 -15.17
C GLU A 136 13.42 -0.23 -14.04
N ALA A 137 12.75 -0.01 -12.91
CA ALA A 137 12.77 -0.93 -11.77
C ALA A 137 11.82 -2.11 -11.96
N GLY A 138 10.80 -1.99 -12.80
CA GLY A 138 9.70 -2.95 -12.91
C GLY A 138 8.79 -2.96 -11.68
N ILE A 139 7.62 -3.59 -11.83
CA ILE A 139 6.56 -3.61 -10.83
C ILE A 139 7.02 -4.31 -9.55
N TYR A 140 6.93 -3.60 -8.43
CA TYR A 140 7.48 -4.00 -7.13
C TYR A 140 6.96 -5.37 -6.64
N LEU A 141 5.65 -5.64 -6.77
CA LEU A 141 5.03 -6.94 -6.43
C LEU A 141 5.60 -8.14 -7.21
N ASN A 142 6.17 -7.92 -8.40
CA ASN A 142 6.57 -9.01 -9.30
C ASN A 142 8.07 -9.00 -9.66
N ASN A 143 8.84 -8.00 -9.22
CA ASN A 143 10.26 -7.88 -9.54
C ASN A 143 11.15 -7.62 -8.30
N PRO A 144 11.43 -8.65 -7.47
CA PRO A 144 12.34 -8.51 -6.33
C PRO A 144 13.72 -7.93 -6.67
N ALA A 145 14.24 -8.24 -7.87
CA ALA A 145 15.53 -7.72 -8.33
C ALA A 145 15.55 -6.21 -8.61
N GLY A 146 14.37 -5.62 -8.84
CA GLY A 146 14.19 -4.18 -9.10
C GLY A 146 14.05 -3.30 -7.86
N ARG A 147 13.78 -3.90 -6.68
CA ARG A 147 13.41 -3.16 -5.46
C ARG A 147 14.49 -2.18 -4.99
N GLU A 148 15.78 -2.51 -5.15
CA GLU A 148 16.86 -1.59 -4.81
C GLU A 148 16.86 -0.35 -5.74
N LEU A 149 16.61 -0.55 -7.03
CA LEU A 149 16.52 0.55 -7.98
C LEU A 149 15.27 1.40 -7.73
N HIS A 150 14.15 0.78 -7.37
CA HIS A 150 12.93 1.45 -6.93
C HIS A 150 13.24 2.44 -5.81
N ILE A 151 13.80 1.96 -4.70
CA ILE A 151 14.17 2.78 -3.54
C ILE A 151 15.09 3.94 -3.96
N ASN A 152 16.06 3.68 -4.85
CA ASN A 152 16.99 4.71 -5.32
C ASN A 152 16.34 5.77 -6.22
N LEU A 153 15.40 5.38 -7.09
CA LEU A 153 14.67 6.30 -7.97
C LEU A 153 13.85 7.27 -7.15
N GLU A 154 13.05 6.72 -6.27
CA GLU A 154 12.17 7.50 -5.44
C GLU A 154 13.00 8.37 -4.44
N SER A 155 14.05 7.83 -3.81
CA SER A 155 14.96 8.63 -2.95
C SER A 155 15.62 9.81 -3.68
N ALA A 156 15.96 9.65 -4.97
CA ALA A 156 16.45 10.76 -5.80
C ALA A 156 15.37 11.81 -6.09
N ALA A 157 14.09 11.41 -6.11
CA ALA A 157 13.01 12.33 -6.38
C ALA A 157 12.83 13.38 -5.28
N GLU A 158 13.11 13.05 -4.01
CA GLU A 158 12.85 13.94 -2.88
C GLU A 158 13.58 15.28 -2.98
N SER A 159 14.91 15.27 -3.02
CA SER A 159 15.70 16.51 -3.05
C SER A 159 15.51 17.26 -4.37
N TYR A 160 15.31 16.54 -5.48
CA TYR A 160 14.97 17.15 -6.76
C TYR A 160 13.63 17.89 -6.71
N LEU A 161 12.56 17.23 -6.28
CA LEU A 161 11.23 17.83 -6.23
C LEU A 161 11.19 18.97 -5.21
N TRP A 162 11.88 18.84 -4.07
CA TRP A 162 12.00 19.89 -3.06
C TRP A 162 12.52 21.21 -3.66
N VAL A 163 13.64 21.14 -4.39
CA VAL A 163 14.27 22.32 -4.98
C VAL A 163 13.54 22.76 -6.25
N ASN A 164 13.31 21.86 -7.20
CA ASN A 164 12.89 22.21 -8.56
C ASN A 164 11.38 22.39 -8.73
N LYS A 165 10.56 21.75 -7.90
CA LYS A 165 9.09 21.93 -7.92
C LYS A 165 8.59 22.74 -6.73
N GLY A 166 9.13 22.48 -5.55
CA GLY A 166 8.80 23.21 -4.32
C GLY A 166 9.35 24.64 -4.30
N GLY A 167 10.50 24.87 -4.94
CA GLY A 167 11.19 26.17 -4.92
C GLY A 167 11.83 26.50 -3.57
N PHE A 168 12.13 25.48 -2.77
CA PHE A 168 12.76 25.61 -1.46
C PHE A 168 14.29 25.60 -1.57
N ASP A 169 14.97 26.09 -0.53
CA ASP A 169 16.41 25.92 -0.43
C ASP A 169 16.73 24.46 -0.10
N ILE A 170 17.83 23.94 -0.67
CA ILE A 170 18.28 22.59 -0.37
C ILE A 170 18.70 22.44 1.09
N SER A 171 19.15 23.53 1.73
CA SER A 171 19.48 23.51 3.16
C SER A 171 18.26 23.15 4.02
N ASP A 172 17.06 23.60 3.62
CA ASP A 172 15.81 23.31 4.35
C ASP A 172 15.46 21.81 4.31
N TYR A 173 15.84 21.11 3.24
CA TYR A 173 15.68 19.66 3.15
C TYR A 173 16.70 18.97 4.06
N SER A 174 17.99 19.30 3.93
CA SER A 174 19.06 18.64 4.68
C SER A 174 19.02 18.91 6.20
N ASP A 175 18.49 20.06 6.62
CA ASP A 175 18.33 20.43 8.04
C ASP A 175 17.16 19.68 8.70
N GLY A 176 16.31 19.03 7.89
CA GLY A 176 15.24 18.15 8.33
C GLY A 176 13.85 18.71 8.10
N ILE A 177 12.99 17.91 7.48
CA ILE A 177 11.62 18.31 7.11
C ILE A 177 10.56 17.99 8.17
N SER A 178 10.97 17.67 9.41
CA SER A 178 10.02 17.28 10.47
C SER A 178 9.04 18.39 10.84
N ASP A 179 9.42 19.66 10.63
CA ASP A 179 8.59 20.82 10.92
C ASP A 179 7.50 21.05 9.86
N CYS A 180 7.49 20.25 8.78
CA CYS A 180 6.41 20.19 7.81
C CYS A 180 5.19 19.38 8.30
N PHE A 181 5.25 18.82 9.51
CA PHE A 181 4.21 18.01 10.12
C PHE A 181 3.63 18.67 11.37
N SER A 182 2.34 18.47 11.63
CA SER A 182 1.68 18.98 12.84
C SER A 182 1.97 18.09 14.05
N ASP A 183 1.52 18.52 15.23
CA ASP A 183 1.46 17.63 16.39
C ASP A 183 0.61 16.39 16.08
N VAL A 184 1.08 15.22 16.50
CA VAL A 184 0.44 13.92 16.26
C VAL A 184 -0.93 13.81 16.95
N SER A 185 -1.14 14.56 18.03
CA SER A 185 -2.43 14.61 18.74
C SER A 185 -3.52 15.34 17.97
N ASP A 186 -3.17 16.14 16.97
CA ASP A 186 -4.12 16.89 16.15
C ASP A 186 -4.68 16.08 14.97
N ILE A 187 -4.09 14.94 14.63
CA ILE A 187 -4.47 14.14 13.46
C ILE A 187 -5.87 13.52 13.67
N PRO A 188 -6.80 13.63 12.69
CA PRO A 188 -8.17 13.16 12.83
C PRO A 188 -8.35 11.64 12.62
N PHE A 189 -7.52 10.81 13.28
CA PHE A 189 -7.50 9.35 13.12
C PHE A 189 -8.86 8.66 13.29
N ALA A 190 -9.70 9.15 14.20
CA ALA A 190 -11.03 8.56 14.41
C ALA A 190 -11.89 8.53 13.13
N SER A 191 -11.77 9.54 12.26
CA SER A 191 -12.49 9.58 10.97
C SER A 191 -11.91 8.54 10.01
N PHE A 192 -10.58 8.47 9.95
CA PHE A 192 -9.85 7.50 9.15
C PHE A 192 -10.18 6.06 9.57
N ASN A 193 -10.16 5.74 10.86
CA ASN A 193 -10.49 4.40 11.37
C ASN A 193 -11.93 4.01 11.06
N ALA A 194 -12.88 4.96 11.16
CA ALA A 194 -14.27 4.70 10.81
C ALA A 194 -14.42 4.32 9.33
N THR A 195 -13.70 5.00 8.42
CA THR A 195 -13.68 4.64 7.00
C THR A 195 -12.99 3.29 6.78
N ALA A 196 -11.88 3.00 7.48
CA ALA A 196 -11.16 1.74 7.32
C ALA A 196 -12.04 0.56 7.76
N GLN A 197 -12.71 0.70 8.91
CA GLN A 197 -13.66 -0.29 9.41
C GLN A 197 -14.81 -0.53 8.43
N ASN A 198 -15.27 0.51 7.71
CA ASN A 198 -16.33 0.40 6.71
C ASN A 198 -15.86 -0.35 5.46
N ILE A 199 -14.71 0.02 4.90
CA ILE A 199 -14.24 -0.51 3.61
C ILE A 199 -13.56 -1.89 3.76
N TYR A 200 -12.76 -2.05 4.81
CA TYR A 200 -11.91 -3.24 5.04
C TYR A 200 -12.45 -4.17 6.14
N GLY A 201 -13.55 -3.83 6.80
CA GLY A 201 -14.08 -4.61 7.93
C GLY A 201 -13.19 -4.60 9.18
N SER A 202 -12.11 -3.82 9.18
CA SER A 202 -11.15 -3.68 10.27
C SER A 202 -10.45 -2.32 10.18
N SER A 203 -9.79 -1.89 11.25
CA SER A 203 -9.01 -0.64 11.25
C SER A 203 -7.76 -0.77 12.13
N PRO A 204 -6.67 -0.04 11.83
CA PRO A 204 -5.58 0.08 12.78
C PRO A 204 -6.06 0.82 14.02
N THR A 205 -5.38 0.59 15.14
CA THR A 205 -5.66 1.33 16.35
C THR A 205 -4.97 2.70 16.34
N ILE A 206 -5.58 3.68 17.01
CA ILE A 206 -4.96 5.00 17.25
C ILE A 206 -3.57 4.90 17.89
N THR A 207 -3.31 3.83 18.65
CA THR A 207 -1.98 3.62 19.26
C THR A 207 -0.93 3.24 18.20
N GLU A 208 -1.29 2.37 17.26
CA GLU A 208 -0.41 1.99 16.15
C GLU A 208 -0.11 3.20 15.27
N GLU A 209 -1.14 3.94 14.88
CA GLU A 209 -1.00 5.12 14.01
C GLU A 209 -0.11 6.18 14.62
N LYS A 210 -0.31 6.50 15.89
CA LYS A 210 0.56 7.44 16.60
C LYS A 210 1.99 6.93 16.68
N THR A 211 2.18 5.62 16.84
CA THR A 211 3.51 5.02 16.87
C THR A 211 4.21 5.17 15.52
N TRP A 212 3.51 4.98 14.41
CA TRP A 212 4.04 5.22 13.07
C TRP A 212 4.46 6.69 12.90
N CYS A 213 3.58 7.64 13.26
CA CYS A 213 3.88 9.07 13.19
C CYS A 213 5.11 9.46 14.03
N TYR A 214 5.19 9.01 15.28
CA TYR A 214 6.33 9.33 16.14
C TYR A 214 7.63 8.72 15.62
N THR A 215 7.56 7.54 15.01
CA THR A 215 8.74 6.89 14.42
C THR A 215 9.21 7.67 13.19
N LEU A 216 8.29 8.10 12.30
CA LEU A 216 8.63 9.01 11.19
C LEU A 216 9.32 10.29 11.70
N LEU A 217 8.69 11.00 12.64
CA LEU A 217 9.24 12.25 13.16
C LEU A 217 10.61 12.05 13.82
N THR A 218 10.82 10.91 14.47
CA THR A 218 12.13 10.58 15.05
C THR A 218 13.16 10.37 13.96
N GLY A 219 12.81 9.65 12.89
CA GLY A 219 13.69 9.44 11.75
C GLY A 219 14.07 10.76 11.08
N LEU A 220 13.09 11.61 10.78
CA LEU A 220 13.31 12.92 10.17
C LEU A 220 14.18 13.85 11.04
N LYS A 221 14.02 13.83 12.37
CA LYS A 221 14.80 14.69 13.28
C LYS A 221 16.22 14.21 13.54
N THR A 222 16.46 12.91 13.43
CA THR A 222 17.73 12.31 13.87
C THR A 222 18.57 11.75 12.71
N GLY A 223 17.98 11.60 11.53
CA GLY A 223 18.58 10.88 10.40
C GLY A 223 18.68 9.37 10.63
N VAL A 224 18.07 8.83 11.69
CA VAL A 224 18.06 7.39 11.96
C VAL A 224 16.90 6.73 11.22
N GLY A 225 17.20 5.84 10.27
CA GLY A 225 16.15 5.17 9.49
C GLY A 225 15.50 6.06 8.43
N TYR A 226 16.07 7.24 8.17
CA TYR A 226 15.79 8.06 6.99
C TYR A 226 17.08 8.81 6.61
N THR A 227 17.44 8.81 5.33
CA THR A 227 18.67 9.46 4.84
C THR A 227 18.29 10.51 3.80
N TYR A 228 18.63 11.75 4.10
CA TYR A 228 18.51 12.87 3.19
C TYR A 228 19.50 12.68 2.05
N ARG A 229 19.02 12.45 0.83
CA ARG A 229 19.89 12.29 -0.33
C ARG A 229 20.35 13.64 -0.85
N GLU A 230 21.66 13.79 -1.00
CA GLU A 230 22.27 15.02 -1.52
C GLU A 230 21.72 15.37 -2.91
N TYR A 231 21.48 16.66 -3.14
CA TYR A 231 20.86 17.14 -4.38
C TYR A 231 21.70 16.85 -5.62
N ASP A 232 23.01 17.09 -5.54
CA ASP A 232 23.90 16.83 -6.69
C ASP A 232 23.96 15.34 -7.02
N GLU A 233 23.97 14.46 -6.01
CA GLU A 233 23.92 13.01 -6.21
C GLU A 233 22.58 12.56 -6.83
N ALA A 234 21.47 13.16 -6.40
CA ALA A 234 20.17 12.92 -6.99
C ALA A 234 20.13 13.38 -8.46
N MET A 235 20.66 14.57 -8.76
CA MET A 235 20.71 15.12 -10.11
C MET A 235 21.57 14.28 -11.06
N ASP A 236 22.74 13.83 -10.61
CA ASP A 236 23.60 12.93 -11.39
C ASP A 236 22.87 11.62 -11.68
N PHE A 237 22.25 11.02 -10.66
CA PHE A 237 21.47 9.79 -10.83
C PHE A 237 20.27 9.96 -11.76
N LEU A 238 19.54 11.07 -11.66
CA LEU A 238 18.38 11.38 -12.50
C LEU A 238 18.76 11.77 -13.94
N SER A 239 20.02 12.13 -14.20
CA SER A 239 20.51 12.49 -15.53
C SER A 239 20.60 11.30 -16.49
N GLU A 240 20.63 10.08 -15.95
CA GLU A 240 20.70 8.85 -16.71
C GLU A 240 19.32 8.31 -17.06
N ASN A 241 19.26 7.46 -18.10
CA ASN A 241 18.07 6.69 -18.50
C ASN A 241 16.78 7.51 -18.59
N ASN A 242 16.85 8.82 -18.85
CA ASN A 242 15.68 9.71 -18.96
C ASN A 242 14.90 9.85 -17.63
N ARG A 243 15.49 9.46 -16.50
CA ARG A 243 14.84 9.41 -15.18
C ARG A 243 14.24 10.76 -14.78
N LYS A 244 14.98 11.87 -14.96
CA LYS A 244 14.49 13.22 -14.69
C LYS A 244 13.24 13.57 -15.50
N GLU A 245 13.23 13.26 -16.80
CA GLU A 245 12.07 13.53 -17.67
C GLU A 245 10.86 12.72 -17.21
N ARG A 246 11.05 11.43 -16.89
CA ARG A 246 9.97 10.59 -16.36
C ARG A 246 9.44 11.12 -15.02
N LEU A 247 10.33 11.57 -14.12
CA LEU A 247 9.95 12.17 -12.84
C LEU A 247 9.18 13.49 -13.02
N ASP A 248 9.61 14.35 -13.94
CA ASP A 248 8.89 15.59 -14.25
C ASP A 248 7.48 15.28 -14.80
N ASN A 249 7.37 14.29 -15.69
CA ASN A 249 6.10 13.86 -16.27
C ASN A 249 5.18 13.20 -15.24
N SER A 250 5.72 12.34 -14.36
CA SER A 250 4.95 11.69 -13.30
C SER A 250 4.41 12.73 -12.33
N PHE A 251 5.22 13.70 -11.90
CA PHE A 251 4.79 14.79 -11.03
C PHE A 251 3.67 15.63 -11.66
N SER A 252 3.81 16.01 -12.94
CA SER A 252 2.76 16.76 -13.64
C SER A 252 1.48 15.95 -13.81
N SER A 253 1.58 14.65 -14.08
CA SER A 253 0.42 13.75 -14.15
C SER A 253 -0.31 13.65 -12.81
N ALA A 254 0.44 13.38 -11.73
CA ALA A 254 -0.10 13.31 -10.37
C ALA A 254 -0.80 14.61 -9.97
N LEU A 255 -0.16 15.76 -10.21
CA LEU A 255 -0.70 17.08 -9.87
C LEU A 255 -2.03 17.33 -10.59
N ASN A 256 -2.07 17.10 -11.90
CA ASN A 256 -3.28 17.29 -12.69
C ASN A 256 -4.41 16.36 -12.21
N HIS A 257 -4.09 15.09 -11.94
CA HIS A 257 -5.06 14.12 -11.48
C HIS A 257 -5.59 14.46 -10.07
N ALA A 258 -4.74 14.88 -9.14
CA ALA A 258 -5.14 15.32 -7.81
C ALA A 258 -6.07 16.53 -7.86
N VAL A 259 -5.71 17.56 -8.65
CA VAL A 259 -6.53 18.76 -8.84
C VAL A 259 -7.89 18.40 -9.44
N GLU A 260 -7.91 17.53 -10.45
CA GLU A 260 -9.15 17.09 -11.10
C GLU A 260 -10.07 16.35 -10.12
N LEU A 261 -9.55 15.34 -9.41
CA LEU A 261 -10.33 14.55 -8.45
C LEU A 261 -10.91 15.43 -7.34
N LEU A 262 -10.07 16.28 -6.73
CA LEU A 262 -10.51 17.16 -5.64
C LEU A 262 -11.53 18.19 -6.12
N THR A 263 -11.32 18.79 -7.29
CA THR A 263 -12.25 19.79 -7.87
C THR A 263 -13.62 19.17 -8.19
N LYS A 264 -13.63 17.97 -8.79
CA LYS A 264 -14.87 17.24 -9.10
C LYS A 264 -15.59 16.76 -7.83
N ALA A 265 -14.85 16.24 -6.86
CA ALA A 265 -15.40 15.76 -5.60
C ALA A 265 -16.09 16.87 -4.80
N GLU A 266 -15.52 18.08 -4.78
CA GLU A 266 -16.15 19.24 -4.14
C GLU A 266 -17.50 19.62 -4.80
N GLN A 267 -17.69 19.27 -6.07
CA GLN A 267 -18.95 19.43 -6.81
C GLN A 267 -19.89 18.22 -6.69
N GLY A 268 -19.53 17.23 -5.88
CA GLY A 268 -20.30 16.00 -5.68
C GLY A 268 -20.03 14.90 -6.69
N ASP A 269 -19.06 15.07 -7.60
CA ASP A 269 -18.67 14.04 -8.57
C ASP A 269 -17.45 13.25 -8.08
N PHE A 270 -17.71 12.00 -7.68
CA PHE A 270 -16.70 11.05 -7.22
C PHE A 270 -16.44 9.93 -8.23
N SER A 271 -16.83 10.13 -9.50
CA SER A 271 -16.73 9.09 -10.53
C SER A 271 -15.29 8.80 -10.98
N GLY A 272 -14.35 9.69 -10.69
CA GLY A 272 -12.92 9.52 -10.98
C GLY A 272 -12.20 8.56 -10.03
N PHE A 273 -12.79 8.20 -8.88
CA PHE A 273 -12.17 7.25 -7.96
C PHE A 273 -12.40 5.80 -8.41
N SER A 274 -11.34 4.98 -8.37
CA SER A 274 -11.38 3.62 -8.93
C SER A 274 -10.68 2.59 -8.04
N ASP A 275 -11.31 1.44 -7.83
CA ASP A 275 -10.69 0.28 -7.16
C ASP A 275 -9.82 -0.56 -8.12
N ARG A 276 -9.68 -0.10 -9.37
CA ARG A 276 -8.64 -0.58 -10.30
C ARG A 276 -7.28 0.03 -9.98
N TRP A 277 -7.23 1.06 -9.13
CA TRP A 277 -5.95 1.63 -8.70
C TRP A 277 -5.17 0.61 -7.88
N ASN A 278 -4.07 0.16 -8.48
CA ASN A 278 -2.97 -0.50 -7.82
C ASN A 278 -1.79 0.46 -7.90
N LEU A 279 -1.38 0.97 -6.75
CA LEU A 279 -0.42 2.06 -6.69
C LEU A 279 0.95 1.63 -7.21
N ASP A 280 1.33 0.36 -7.11
CA ASP A 280 2.59 -0.20 -7.65
C ASP A 280 2.66 -0.32 -9.16
N ILE A 281 1.52 -0.27 -9.86
CA ILE A 281 1.46 -0.46 -11.33
C ILE A 281 1.28 0.88 -12.04
N GLY A 282 0.54 1.80 -11.41
CA GLY A 282 0.29 3.13 -11.96
C GLY A 282 -0.46 3.19 -13.30
N ILE A 283 -1.04 2.07 -13.73
CA ILE A 283 -1.81 1.94 -14.97
C ILE A 283 -3.04 1.07 -14.70
N ASP A 284 -4.23 1.54 -15.04
CA ASP A 284 -5.53 0.86 -14.85
C ASP A 284 -6.02 0.12 -16.10
N ASN A 285 -5.15 0.03 -17.11
CA ASN A 285 -5.48 -0.63 -18.38
C ASN A 285 -5.37 -2.16 -18.34
N ASN A 286 -4.89 -2.73 -17.23
CA ASN A 286 -4.81 -4.17 -17.05
C ASN A 286 -6.20 -4.76 -16.79
N PRO A 287 -6.60 -5.86 -17.45
CA PRO A 287 -7.90 -6.48 -17.20
C PRO A 287 -8.17 -6.76 -15.72
N ILE A 288 -7.12 -7.20 -15.02
CA ILE A 288 -7.06 -7.33 -13.56
C ILE A 288 -5.93 -6.42 -13.09
N SER A 289 -6.27 -5.23 -12.62
CA SER A 289 -5.31 -4.24 -12.11
C SER A 289 -5.01 -4.48 -10.63
N ALA A 290 -6.04 -4.83 -9.86
CA ALA A 290 -5.92 -5.25 -8.46
C ALA A 290 -6.49 -6.66 -8.29
N LEU A 291 -5.67 -7.58 -7.77
CA LEU A 291 -6.07 -8.94 -7.39
C LEU A 291 -5.65 -9.18 -5.94
N THR A 292 -6.64 -9.36 -5.09
CA THR A 292 -6.43 -9.73 -3.68
C THR A 292 -6.98 -11.11 -3.45
N VAL A 293 -6.17 -11.97 -2.83
CA VAL A 293 -6.54 -13.33 -2.44
C VAL A 293 -6.41 -13.41 -0.93
N THR A 294 -7.50 -13.79 -0.26
CA THR A 294 -7.54 -13.96 1.18
C THR A 294 -7.86 -15.42 1.49
N VAL A 295 -7.02 -16.05 2.31
CA VAL A 295 -7.18 -17.45 2.71
C VAL A 295 -7.32 -17.53 4.21
N HIS A 296 -8.41 -18.14 4.67
CA HIS A 296 -8.62 -18.44 6.08
C HIS A 296 -8.25 -19.90 6.34
N THR A 297 -7.20 -20.09 7.12
CA THR A 297 -6.80 -21.40 7.65
C THR A 297 -7.66 -21.68 8.88
N GLY A 298 -8.36 -22.81 8.90
CA GLY A 298 -9.26 -23.12 10.01
C GLY A 298 -8.53 -23.54 11.29
N THR A 299 -9.28 -24.09 12.23
CA THR A 299 -8.75 -24.58 13.53
C THR A 299 -8.82 -26.10 13.69
N GLU A 300 -9.18 -26.78 12.61
CA GLU A 300 -9.49 -28.21 12.66
C GLU A 300 -8.27 -29.08 12.88
N LYS A 301 -8.52 -30.23 13.51
CA LYS A 301 -7.49 -31.18 13.88
C LYS A 301 -7.82 -32.56 13.34
N ARG A 302 -6.84 -33.22 12.74
CA ARG A 302 -6.96 -34.60 12.29
C ARG A 302 -5.85 -35.50 12.84
N GLY A 303 -5.88 -36.76 12.45
CA GLY A 303 -5.03 -37.82 12.99
C GLY A 303 -5.63 -38.56 14.19
N PHE A 304 -5.17 -39.79 14.45
CA PHE A 304 -5.68 -40.68 15.50
C PHE A 304 -5.56 -40.10 16.93
N LEU A 305 -4.72 -39.08 17.11
CA LEU A 305 -4.50 -38.38 18.38
C LEU A 305 -4.78 -36.86 18.30
N HIS A 306 -5.39 -36.35 17.22
CA HIS A 306 -5.53 -34.90 16.96
C HIS A 306 -4.20 -34.15 17.00
N ASN A 307 -3.15 -34.78 16.49
CA ASN A 307 -1.77 -34.27 16.48
C ASN A 307 -1.42 -33.53 15.18
N GLU A 308 -2.28 -33.57 14.17
CA GLU A 308 -2.18 -32.77 12.94
C GLU A 308 -3.03 -31.51 13.13
N TRP A 309 -2.38 -30.36 12.97
CA TRP A 309 -2.99 -29.04 13.10
C TRP A 309 -3.42 -28.53 11.72
N ALA A 310 -4.33 -27.56 11.69
CA ALA A 310 -4.86 -27.01 10.46
C ALA A 310 -3.85 -26.24 9.59
N GLY A 311 -2.76 -25.73 10.18
CA GLY A 311 -1.76 -24.92 9.48
C GLY A 311 -0.68 -25.74 8.77
N THR A 312 0.09 -25.08 7.90
CA THR A 312 1.14 -25.72 7.10
C THR A 312 2.37 -24.84 6.89
N ASP A 313 3.55 -25.47 6.85
CA ASP A 313 4.83 -24.82 6.47
C ASP A 313 5.19 -25.03 4.98
N ASP A 314 4.32 -25.72 4.23
CA ASP A 314 4.52 -26.01 2.81
C ASP A 314 4.33 -24.78 1.93
N ASP A 315 4.89 -24.83 0.71
CA ASP A 315 4.70 -23.76 -0.26
C ASP A 315 3.26 -23.84 -0.81
N VAL A 316 2.48 -22.78 -0.60
CA VAL A 316 1.10 -22.67 -1.11
C VAL A 316 1.05 -21.73 -2.30
N TYR A 317 0.36 -22.15 -3.34
CA TYR A 317 0.15 -21.38 -4.56
C TYR A 317 -1.33 -21.12 -4.78
N PHE A 318 -1.67 -19.88 -5.11
CA PHE A 318 -2.93 -19.58 -5.78
C PHE A 318 -2.73 -19.70 -7.29
N GLY A 319 -3.68 -20.31 -7.98
CA GLY A 319 -3.62 -20.40 -9.43
C GLY A 319 -4.95 -20.17 -10.12
N ILE A 320 -4.84 -19.68 -11.35
CA ILE A 320 -5.95 -19.53 -12.29
C ILE A 320 -5.68 -20.36 -13.53
N GLU A 321 -6.74 -20.96 -14.07
CA GLU A 321 -6.73 -21.68 -15.34
C GLU A 321 -7.77 -21.06 -16.27
N THR A 322 -7.35 -20.64 -17.45
CA THR A 322 -8.21 -20.03 -18.46
C THR A 322 -8.96 -21.09 -19.28
N LYS A 323 -10.03 -20.66 -19.96
CA LYS A 323 -10.86 -21.50 -20.83
C LYS A 323 -10.09 -22.14 -21.99
N ASP A 324 -8.97 -21.56 -22.39
CA ASP A 324 -8.05 -22.09 -23.41
C ASP A 324 -6.92 -22.98 -22.83
N GLY A 325 -6.92 -23.21 -21.51
CA GLY A 325 -6.00 -24.12 -20.83
C GLY A 325 -4.65 -23.51 -20.41
N ARG A 326 -4.47 -22.19 -20.53
CA ARG A 326 -3.31 -21.52 -19.92
C ARG A 326 -3.47 -21.47 -18.40
N THR A 327 -2.37 -21.55 -17.68
CA THR A 327 -2.35 -21.45 -16.22
C THR A 327 -1.40 -20.36 -15.77
N LYS A 328 -1.73 -19.70 -14.65
CA LYS A 328 -0.86 -18.77 -13.94
C LYS A 328 -0.93 -19.05 -12.45
N GLU A 329 0.22 -19.17 -11.80
CA GLU A 329 0.37 -19.48 -10.39
C GLU A 329 1.19 -18.39 -9.69
N TRP A 330 0.81 -18.06 -8.46
CA TRP A 330 1.57 -17.19 -7.56
C TRP A 330 1.85 -17.94 -6.28
N LEU A 331 3.11 -17.91 -5.83
CA LEU A 331 3.47 -18.34 -4.49
C LEU A 331 2.85 -17.35 -3.50
N LEU A 332 2.05 -17.87 -2.58
CA LEU A 332 1.48 -17.12 -1.48
C LEU A 332 2.45 -17.19 -0.30
N ALA A 333 3.43 -16.29 -0.29
CA ALA A 333 4.42 -16.22 0.78
C ALA A 333 4.70 -14.76 1.13
N LYS A 334 4.48 -14.39 2.39
CA LYS A 334 4.85 -13.07 2.91
C LYS A 334 6.24 -13.18 3.52
N GLU A 335 7.15 -12.31 3.09
CA GLU A 335 8.50 -12.32 3.63
C GLU A 335 8.44 -12.11 5.16
N GLY A 336 9.20 -12.94 5.89
CA GLY A 336 9.37 -12.87 7.34
C GLY A 336 8.08 -12.94 8.19
N TYR A 337 6.98 -13.38 7.58
CA TYR A 337 5.74 -13.77 8.21
C TYR A 337 5.63 -15.30 8.20
N ASN A 338 4.90 -15.86 9.16
CA ASN A 338 4.63 -17.30 9.19
C ASN A 338 3.24 -17.53 8.61
N ASP A 339 3.17 -17.80 7.32
CA ASP A 339 1.92 -17.93 6.56
C ASP A 339 1.14 -19.19 6.97
N PHE A 340 -0.19 -19.12 6.89
CA PHE A 340 -1.09 -20.27 7.03
C PHE A 340 -1.05 -20.97 8.39
N GLU A 341 -0.84 -20.22 9.47
CA GLU A 341 -1.03 -20.73 10.81
C GLU A 341 -2.51 -20.98 11.12
N ALA A 342 -2.80 -21.84 12.10
CA ALA A 342 -4.18 -22.14 12.47
C ALA A 342 -4.93 -20.87 12.93
N ASP A 343 -6.13 -20.66 12.38
CA ASP A 343 -6.97 -19.45 12.55
C ASP A 343 -6.47 -18.19 11.83
N ASP A 344 -5.37 -18.26 11.06
CA ASP A 344 -4.89 -17.10 10.30
C ASP A 344 -5.81 -16.79 9.12
N ASN A 345 -6.07 -15.49 8.93
CA ASN A 345 -6.76 -14.94 7.79
C ASN A 345 -5.78 -14.11 6.95
N ASP A 346 -5.06 -14.80 6.07
CA ASP A 346 -3.93 -14.26 5.32
C ASP A 346 -4.36 -13.61 4.01
N GLU A 347 -3.90 -12.38 3.77
CA GLU A 347 -4.21 -11.58 2.58
C GLU A 347 -2.97 -11.41 1.70
N TYR A 348 -3.13 -11.62 0.39
CA TYR A 348 -2.07 -11.57 -0.61
C TYR A 348 -2.46 -10.68 -1.80
N TYR A 349 -1.52 -9.86 -2.27
CA TYR A 349 -1.72 -8.93 -3.38
C TYR A 349 -0.91 -9.39 -4.58
N LEU A 350 -1.60 -9.68 -5.68
CA LEU A 350 -1.02 -10.40 -6.80
C LEU A 350 -1.06 -9.55 -8.08
N TYR A 351 0.05 -9.55 -8.82
CA TYR A 351 0.09 -8.90 -10.12
C TYR A 351 -0.30 -9.87 -11.25
N ASN A 352 -1.40 -9.56 -11.94
CA ASN A 352 -1.90 -10.38 -13.04
C ASN A 352 -1.30 -10.03 -14.41
N GLY A 353 -0.82 -8.82 -14.65
CA GLY A 353 -0.44 -8.41 -16.00
C GLY A 353 -1.62 -8.25 -16.95
N THR A 354 -1.33 -8.25 -18.24
CA THR A 354 -2.26 -7.85 -19.31
C THR A 354 -2.91 -9.01 -20.05
N ASP A 355 -2.47 -10.25 -19.81
CA ASP A 355 -2.68 -11.39 -20.69
C ASP A 355 -3.88 -12.27 -20.34
N ILE A 356 -4.50 -12.05 -19.18
CA ILE A 356 -5.65 -12.82 -18.69
C ILE A 356 -6.75 -11.86 -18.24
N HIS A 357 -7.90 -11.91 -18.92
CA HIS A 357 -9.12 -11.23 -18.48
C HIS A 357 -9.92 -12.09 -17.49
N PRO A 358 -10.70 -11.48 -16.56
CA PRO A 358 -11.59 -12.22 -15.68
C PRO A 358 -12.52 -13.17 -16.43
N LYS A 359 -13.11 -12.72 -17.55
CA LYS A 359 -14.02 -13.54 -18.37
C LYS A 359 -13.37 -14.78 -18.98
N ASP A 360 -12.05 -14.81 -19.08
CA ASP A 360 -11.31 -15.93 -19.67
C ASP A 360 -11.00 -17.01 -18.64
N ILE A 361 -11.17 -16.73 -17.35
CA ILE A 361 -10.85 -17.66 -16.27
C ILE A 361 -11.98 -18.70 -16.16
N ALA A 362 -11.59 -19.98 -16.21
CA ALA A 362 -12.48 -21.13 -16.09
C ALA A 362 -12.42 -21.74 -14.69
N ASN A 363 -11.22 -21.78 -14.09
CA ASN A 363 -11.01 -22.39 -12.79
C ASN A 363 -10.04 -21.56 -11.94
N ILE A 364 -10.23 -21.66 -10.63
CA ILE A 364 -9.27 -21.23 -9.61
C ILE A 364 -8.83 -22.44 -8.79
N TYR A 365 -7.65 -22.36 -8.18
CA TYR A 365 -7.16 -23.44 -7.33
C TYR A 365 -6.17 -22.95 -6.27
N LEU A 366 -6.08 -23.73 -5.20
CA LEU A 366 -5.03 -23.68 -4.21
C LEU A 366 -4.21 -24.96 -4.35
N LYS A 367 -2.89 -24.82 -4.48
CA LYS A 367 -1.97 -25.93 -4.67
C LYS A 367 -0.89 -25.86 -3.60
N LYS A 368 -0.74 -26.95 -2.85
CA LYS A 368 0.28 -27.11 -1.83
C LYS A 368 1.43 -27.93 -2.39
N VAL A 369 2.66 -27.51 -2.16
CA VAL A 369 3.87 -28.21 -2.58
C VAL A 369 4.75 -28.41 -1.34
N GLU A 370 5.09 -29.67 -1.07
CA GLU A 370 5.93 -30.02 0.08
C GLU A 370 7.24 -29.23 0.06
N ARG A 371 7.53 -28.56 1.17
CA ARG A 371 8.77 -27.81 1.35
C ARG A 371 9.75 -28.65 2.17
N TYR A 372 11.01 -28.72 1.72
CA TYR A 372 12.05 -29.43 2.46
C TYR A 372 12.21 -28.86 3.88
N GLY A 373 11.92 -29.68 4.90
CA GLY A 373 12.00 -29.31 6.31
C GLY A 373 10.69 -28.79 6.92
N SER A 374 9.58 -28.80 6.19
CA SER A 374 8.22 -28.51 6.68
C SER A 374 7.84 -29.43 7.85
N ILE A 375 7.22 -28.88 8.91
CA ILE A 375 6.76 -29.62 10.09
C ILE A 375 5.22 -29.61 10.10
N GLY A 376 4.61 -30.28 9.12
CA GLY A 376 3.15 -30.37 8.99
C GLY A 376 2.73 -30.27 7.54
N GLY A 377 2.58 -31.44 6.89
CA GLY A 377 2.27 -31.52 5.46
C GLY A 377 0.78 -31.46 5.12
N ASP A 378 -0.09 -31.26 6.11
CA ASP A 378 -1.53 -31.20 5.91
C ASP A 378 -2.02 -29.79 6.19
N TRP A 379 -2.96 -29.30 5.40
CA TRP A 379 -3.48 -27.95 5.54
C TRP A 379 -5.00 -27.94 5.46
N TYR A 380 -5.67 -27.36 6.44
CA TYR A 380 -7.12 -27.21 6.43
C TYR A 380 -7.52 -25.79 6.03
N VAL A 381 -8.09 -25.67 4.85
CA VAL A 381 -8.60 -24.40 4.32
C VAL A 381 -10.07 -24.27 4.69
N GLU A 382 -10.39 -23.25 5.48
CA GLU A 382 -11.76 -22.96 5.90
C GLU A 382 -12.48 -22.13 4.82
N ASN A 383 -11.88 -21.03 4.37
CA ASN A 383 -12.47 -20.11 3.41
C ASN A 383 -11.44 -19.53 2.42
N LEU A 384 -11.92 -19.21 1.22
CA LEU A 384 -11.18 -18.45 0.21
C LEU A 384 -12.04 -17.28 -0.28
N ASP A 385 -11.48 -16.07 -0.19
CA ASP A 385 -12.02 -14.85 -0.79
C ASP A 385 -11.07 -14.35 -1.86
N ILE A 386 -11.63 -13.93 -3.00
CA ILE A 386 -10.90 -13.34 -4.12
C ILE A 386 -11.61 -12.05 -4.49
N ASN A 387 -10.86 -10.95 -4.45
CA ASN A 387 -11.30 -9.66 -4.93
C ASN A 387 -10.55 -9.29 -6.21
N ILE A 388 -11.30 -8.81 -7.21
CA ILE A 388 -10.76 -8.29 -8.47
C ILE A 388 -11.28 -6.88 -8.65
N ASN A 389 -10.36 -5.91 -8.79
CA ASN A 389 -10.69 -4.51 -9.09
C ASN A 389 -11.73 -3.90 -8.14
N GLY A 390 -11.73 -4.28 -6.85
CA GLY A 390 -12.68 -3.81 -5.83
C GLY A 390 -13.91 -4.68 -5.62
N HIS A 391 -14.17 -5.62 -6.52
CA HIS A 391 -15.37 -6.47 -6.50
C HIS A 391 -15.05 -7.88 -6.00
N THR A 392 -15.91 -8.44 -5.15
CA THR A 392 -15.81 -9.84 -4.73
C THR A 392 -16.10 -10.75 -5.93
N ALA A 393 -15.07 -11.46 -6.39
CA ALA A 393 -15.13 -12.41 -7.49
C ALA A 393 -15.44 -13.83 -7.00
N TYR A 394 -14.98 -14.18 -5.81
CA TYR A 394 -15.26 -15.45 -5.15
C TYR A 394 -15.21 -15.24 -3.63
N ASN A 395 -16.15 -15.81 -2.88
CA ASN A 395 -16.08 -15.89 -1.42
C ASN A 395 -16.92 -17.10 -1.00
N ASN A 396 -16.26 -18.20 -0.66
CA ASN A 396 -16.94 -19.42 -0.24
C ASN A 396 -16.10 -20.19 0.77
N ASP A 397 -16.80 -20.87 1.66
CA ASP A 397 -16.19 -21.85 2.54
C ASP A 397 -15.73 -23.06 1.73
N ILE A 398 -14.47 -23.43 1.92
CA ILE A 398 -13.82 -24.59 1.32
C ILE A 398 -13.96 -25.80 2.25
N ASN A 399 -13.72 -25.61 3.55
CA ASN A 399 -13.78 -26.63 4.60
C ASN A 399 -13.13 -27.98 4.20
N THR A 400 -11.91 -27.92 3.66
CA THR A 400 -11.24 -29.08 3.07
C THR A 400 -9.77 -29.15 3.49
N TRP A 401 -9.31 -30.38 3.74
CA TRP A 401 -7.88 -30.67 3.88
C TRP A 401 -7.20 -30.81 2.52
N ILE A 402 -6.09 -30.11 2.34
CA ILE A 402 -5.15 -30.24 1.24
C ILE A 402 -3.90 -30.93 1.79
N ASP A 403 -3.56 -32.09 1.23
CA ASP A 403 -2.51 -32.99 1.74
C ASP A 403 -1.70 -33.63 0.61
N GLU A 404 -0.84 -34.61 0.93
CA GLU A 404 0.01 -35.27 -0.08
C GLU A 404 -0.82 -36.00 -1.16
N ASP A 405 -1.93 -36.64 -0.78
CA ASP A 405 -2.79 -37.39 -1.70
C ASP A 405 -3.68 -36.45 -2.53
N ASN A 406 -4.05 -35.28 -1.97
CA ASN A 406 -4.86 -34.25 -2.61
C ASN A 406 -4.20 -32.88 -2.48
N SER A 407 -3.05 -32.71 -3.10
CA SER A 407 -2.22 -31.50 -3.01
C SER A 407 -2.80 -30.28 -3.74
N THR A 408 -3.96 -30.40 -4.36
CA THR A 408 -4.62 -29.31 -5.07
C THR A 408 -6.12 -29.34 -4.84
N TRP A 409 -6.65 -28.26 -4.29
CA TRP A 409 -8.07 -27.95 -4.34
C TRP A 409 -8.36 -27.08 -5.56
N LYS A 410 -9.35 -27.45 -6.39
CA LYS A 410 -9.70 -26.74 -7.63
C LYS A 410 -11.21 -26.65 -7.77
N THR A 411 -11.69 -25.49 -8.22
CA THR A 411 -13.11 -25.28 -8.53
C THR A 411 -13.29 -24.45 -9.79
N SER A 412 -14.42 -24.67 -10.47
CA SER A 412 -14.82 -23.86 -11.62
C SER A 412 -15.45 -22.56 -11.17
N VAL A 413 -15.18 -21.50 -11.93
CA VAL A 413 -15.73 -20.16 -11.72
C VAL A 413 -16.32 -19.62 -13.02
N ASP A 414 -17.28 -18.72 -12.89
CA ASP A 414 -17.78 -17.93 -14.01
C ASP A 414 -17.70 -16.45 -13.66
N TRP A 415 -16.63 -15.82 -14.15
CA TRP A 415 -16.37 -14.38 -13.99
C TRP A 415 -16.72 -13.62 -15.27
N SER A 416 -17.68 -14.10 -16.06
CA SER A 416 -18.22 -13.36 -17.21
C SER A 416 -19.06 -12.13 -16.84
N ASN A 417 -19.12 -11.76 -15.55
CA ASN A 417 -19.73 -10.52 -15.09
C ASN A 417 -18.98 -9.30 -15.63
N THR A 418 -19.72 -8.37 -16.23
CA THR A 418 -19.20 -7.11 -16.79
C THR A 418 -18.57 -6.18 -15.76
N GLU A 419 -18.93 -6.28 -14.46
CA GLU A 419 -18.33 -5.43 -13.43
C GLU A 419 -16.84 -5.74 -13.20
N LEU A 420 -16.48 -7.03 -13.18
CA LEU A 420 -15.10 -7.50 -13.03
C LEU A 420 -14.23 -7.17 -14.24
N ASP A 421 -14.83 -7.31 -15.43
CA ASP A 421 -14.21 -7.09 -16.75
C ASP A 421 -14.60 -5.71 -17.33
N THR A 422 -14.90 -4.72 -16.47
CA THR A 422 -15.13 -3.36 -16.97
C THR A 422 -13.86 -2.87 -17.62
N GLU A 423 -13.98 -2.48 -18.90
CA GLU A 423 -12.89 -1.87 -19.64
C GLU A 423 -12.35 -0.65 -18.86
N PRO A 424 -11.03 -0.40 -18.93
CA PRO A 424 -10.41 0.78 -18.33
C PRO A 424 -11.15 2.04 -18.78
N LYS A 425 -11.44 2.98 -17.86
CA LYS A 425 -12.21 4.19 -18.18
C LYS A 425 -11.35 5.26 -18.82
#